data_AF-X1NTG5-F1
#
_entry.id   AF-X1NTG5-F1
#
_cell.length_a   1.000
_cell.length_b   1.000
_cell.length_c   1.000
_cell.angle_alpha   90.00
_cell.angle_beta   90.00
_cell.angle_gamma   90.00
#
_symmetry.space_group_name_H-M   'P 1'
#
loop_
_entity.id
_entity.type
_entity.pdbx_description
1 polymer ?
#
loop_
_entity_poly.entity_id
_entity_poly.type
_entity_poly.pdbx_seq_one_letter_code
_entity_poly.pdbx_strand_id
1 'polypeptide(L)'
;MIAYLWDWMIAHLWGWMIEYPWDWSILWRHPYGGWMWQGMLTTVHLSLISWVFALTLGITVGSLRTLPWSFIRAPATAYVEFFRDIPLLVQLFFWYFAAPMLLPREVMQWIYQNLGNPEYGTAVVALSIYTSSRVAEQIRSGLQSISKDQYNAALATGLSRFQMYRYVILPYALRIMIPPLTAEFLTIFKNSALA
;
A
#
# COMPACT_ATOMS: atom_id res chain seq x y z
N MET A 1 -33.12 36.26 20.72
CA MET A 1 -33.34 36.48 19.27
C MET A 1 -32.50 35.53 18.41
N ILE A 2 -31.18 35.43 18.63
CA ILE A 2 -30.29 34.56 17.82
C ILE A 2 -30.59 33.05 18.00
N ALA A 3 -30.88 32.59 19.23
CA ALA A 3 -31.21 31.18 19.47
C ALA A 3 -32.47 30.70 18.72
N TYR A 4 -33.53 31.51 18.68
CA TYR A 4 -34.76 31.19 17.96
C TYR A 4 -34.57 31.14 16.44
N LEU A 5 -33.68 31.96 15.88
CA LEU A 5 -33.34 31.93 14.46
C LEU A 5 -32.55 30.66 14.10
N TRP A 6 -31.67 30.21 15.00
CA TRP A 6 -30.94 28.96 14.84
C TRP A 6 -31.87 27.75 14.86
N ASP A 7 -32.78 27.68 15.84
CA ASP A 7 -33.74 26.59 15.97
C ASP A 7 -34.73 26.54 14.80
N TRP A 8 -35.19 27.72 14.32
CA TRP A 8 -36.06 27.82 13.14
C TRP A 8 -35.34 27.40 11.85
N MET A 9 -34.09 27.84 11.67
CA MET A 9 -33.28 27.48 10.49
C MET A 9 -33.01 25.98 10.46
N ILE A 10 -32.66 25.38 11.60
CA ILE A 10 -32.52 23.94 11.75
C ILE A 10 -33.85 23.25 11.42
N ALA A 11 -34.94 23.58 12.10
CA ALA A 11 -36.24 22.93 11.86
C ALA A 11 -36.69 23.03 10.40
N HIS A 12 -36.44 24.17 9.76
CA HIS A 12 -36.73 24.37 8.34
C HIS A 12 -35.83 23.51 7.45
N LEU A 13 -34.50 23.54 7.63
CA LEU A 13 -33.55 22.71 6.86
C LEU A 13 -33.80 21.21 7.04
N TRP A 14 -34.10 20.75 8.26
CA TRP A 14 -34.51 19.38 8.53
C TRP A 14 -35.83 19.02 7.82
N GLY A 15 -36.80 19.94 7.82
CA GLY A 15 -38.03 19.82 7.04
C GLY A 15 -37.75 19.60 5.55
N TRP A 16 -36.91 20.46 4.95
CA TRP A 16 -36.48 20.32 3.55
C TRP A 16 -35.73 19.00 3.27
N MET A 17 -34.88 18.54 4.19
CA MET A 17 -34.15 17.28 4.02
C MET A 17 -35.05 16.04 4.10
N ILE A 18 -36.10 16.09 4.93
CA ILE A 18 -37.07 14.99 5.08
C ILE A 18 -38.09 15.00 3.93
N GLU A 19 -38.49 16.18 3.47
CA GLU A 19 -39.40 16.36 2.33
C GLU A 19 -38.71 16.18 0.97
N TYR A 20 -37.38 16.13 0.93
CA TYR A 20 -36.63 15.83 -0.29
C TYR A 20 -36.92 14.40 -0.76
N PRO A 21 -37.47 14.19 -1.97
CA PRO A 21 -37.69 12.86 -2.50
C PRO A 21 -36.34 12.24 -2.89
N TRP A 22 -35.75 11.47 -1.97
CA TRP A 22 -34.48 10.78 -2.18
C TRP A 22 -34.52 9.83 -3.38
N ASP A 23 -34.01 10.27 -4.52
CA ASP A 23 -33.91 9.46 -5.74
C ASP A 23 -32.58 8.69 -5.79
N TRP A 24 -32.51 7.57 -5.06
CA TRP A 24 -31.34 6.67 -5.06
C TRP A 24 -31.08 6.01 -6.41
N SER A 25 -32.04 6.04 -7.33
CA SER A 25 -31.85 5.44 -8.66
C SER A 25 -30.83 6.22 -9.49
N ILE A 26 -30.50 7.47 -9.11
CA ILE A 26 -29.44 8.26 -9.76
C ILE A 26 -28.09 7.54 -9.78
N LEU A 27 -27.77 6.74 -8.76
CA LEU A 27 -26.53 5.96 -8.69
C LEU A 27 -26.44 4.91 -9.80
N TRP A 28 -27.58 4.41 -10.27
CA TRP A 28 -27.66 3.32 -11.25
C TRP A 28 -28.10 3.80 -12.64
N ARG A 29 -28.56 5.05 -12.75
CA ARG A 29 -28.88 5.67 -14.04
C ARG A 29 -27.60 5.92 -14.83
N HIS A 30 -27.71 5.82 -16.15
CA HIS A 30 -26.62 6.19 -17.06
C HIS A 30 -26.34 7.70 -16.95
N PRO A 31 -25.06 8.15 -16.85
CA PRO A 31 -23.82 7.35 -16.92
C PRO A 31 -23.26 6.89 -15.56
N TYR A 32 -23.85 7.31 -14.44
CA TYR A 32 -23.30 7.16 -13.08
C TYR A 32 -23.06 5.70 -12.67
N GLY A 33 -23.99 4.80 -12.95
CA GLY A 33 -23.82 3.38 -12.61
C GLY A 33 -22.62 2.75 -13.31
N GLY A 34 -22.37 3.14 -14.56
CA GLY A 34 -21.20 2.73 -15.32
C GLY A 34 -19.90 3.27 -14.72
N TRP A 35 -19.89 4.54 -14.30
CA TRP A 35 -18.73 5.14 -13.63
C TRP A 35 -18.44 4.51 -12.26
N MET A 36 -19.46 4.18 -11.48
CA MET A 36 -19.30 3.48 -10.20
C MET A 36 -18.68 2.09 -10.41
N TRP A 37 -19.19 1.34 -11.39
CA TRP A 37 -18.65 0.04 -11.74
C TRP A 37 -17.20 0.13 -12.24
N GLN A 38 -16.91 1.07 -13.13
CA GLN A 38 -15.56 1.29 -13.64
C GLN A 38 -14.60 1.71 -12.53
N GLY A 39 -15.02 2.62 -11.63
CA GLY A 39 -14.23 3.03 -10.48
C GLY A 39 -13.92 1.86 -9.54
N MET A 40 -14.91 1.03 -9.23
CA MET A 40 -14.72 -0.19 -8.43
C MET A 40 -13.69 -1.13 -9.07
N LEU A 41 -13.80 -1.39 -10.38
CA LEU A 41 -12.85 -2.23 -11.10
C LEU A 41 -11.45 -1.63 -11.11
N THR A 42 -11.32 -0.31 -11.31
CA THR A 42 -10.03 0.40 -11.23
C THR A 42 -9.40 0.24 -9.85
N THR A 43 -10.16 0.43 -8.77
CA THR A 43 -9.68 0.23 -7.39
C THR A 43 -9.15 -1.18 -7.17
N VAL A 44 -9.91 -2.21 -7.61
CA VAL A 44 -9.49 -3.61 -7.46
C VAL A 44 -8.22 -3.89 -8.27
N HIS A 45 -8.19 -3.53 -9.55
CA HIS A 45 -7.03 -3.75 -10.41
C HIS A 45 -5.78 -3.00 -9.92
N LEU A 46 -5.92 -1.71 -9.63
CA LEU A 46 -4.84 -0.85 -9.12
C LEU A 46 -4.27 -1.42 -7.81
N SER A 47 -5.12 -1.79 -6.86
CA SER A 47 -4.69 -2.30 -5.56
C SER A 47 -3.98 -3.65 -5.69
N LEU A 48 -4.52 -4.58 -6.49
CA LEU A 48 -3.91 -5.91 -6.68
C LEU A 48 -2.56 -5.85 -7.39
N ILE A 49 -2.46 -5.08 -8.47
CA ILE A 49 -1.18 -4.91 -9.20
C ILE A 49 -0.15 -4.24 -8.28
N SER A 50 -0.54 -3.15 -7.60
CA SER A 50 0.35 -2.45 -6.69
C SER A 50 0.80 -3.34 -5.53
N TRP A 51 -0.08 -4.22 -5.04
CA TRP A 51 0.22 -5.17 -3.98
C TRP A 51 1.23 -6.23 -4.39
N VAL A 52 1.13 -6.76 -5.61
CA VAL A 52 2.12 -7.72 -6.14
C VAL A 52 3.51 -7.09 -6.16
N PHE A 53 3.65 -5.89 -6.74
CA PHE A 53 4.92 -5.17 -6.76
C PHE A 53 5.41 -4.80 -5.35
N ALA A 54 4.50 -4.35 -4.48
CA ALA A 54 4.82 -4.01 -3.10
C ALA A 54 5.34 -5.22 -2.32
N LEU A 55 4.71 -6.39 -2.48
CA LEU A 55 5.13 -7.64 -1.86
C LEU A 55 6.50 -8.08 -2.37
N THR A 56 6.70 -8.10 -3.69
CA THR A 56 7.98 -8.50 -4.28
C THR A 56 9.10 -7.59 -3.78
N LEU A 57 8.92 -6.28 -3.88
CA LEU A 57 9.94 -5.31 -3.46
C LEU A 57 10.14 -5.34 -1.94
N GLY A 58 9.05 -5.40 -1.16
CA GLY A 58 9.08 -5.42 0.29
C GLY A 58 9.72 -6.68 0.86
N ILE A 59 9.41 -7.87 0.32
CA ILE A 59 10.06 -9.13 0.71
C ILE A 59 11.56 -9.09 0.39
N THR A 60 11.94 -8.62 -0.80
CA THR A 60 13.35 -8.49 -1.17
C THR A 60 14.07 -7.54 -0.21
N VAL A 61 13.59 -6.29 -0.06
CA VAL A 61 14.24 -5.28 0.79
C VAL A 61 14.24 -5.70 2.27
N GLY A 62 13.14 -6.26 2.77
CA GLY A 62 13.03 -6.76 4.14
C GLY A 62 14.01 -7.90 4.43
N SER A 63 14.17 -8.83 3.48
CA SER A 63 15.14 -9.94 3.59
C SER A 63 16.59 -9.45 3.53
N LEU A 64 16.90 -8.49 2.65
CA LEU A 64 18.25 -7.89 2.58
C LEU A 64 18.66 -7.24 3.91
N ARG A 65 17.68 -6.69 4.67
CA ARG A 65 17.94 -6.09 5.99
C ARG A 65 18.24 -7.08 7.10
N THR A 66 17.98 -8.39 6.91
CA THR A 66 18.31 -9.42 7.90
C THR A 66 19.69 -10.04 7.68
N LEU A 67 20.36 -9.71 6.58
CA LEU A 67 21.70 -10.20 6.27
C LEU A 67 22.77 -9.61 7.22
N PRO A 68 23.87 -10.35 7.45
CA PRO A 68 24.96 -9.90 8.33
C PRO A 68 25.80 -8.76 7.71
N TRP A 69 25.78 -8.60 6.39
CA TRP A 69 26.65 -7.67 5.66
C TRP A 69 26.10 -6.23 5.69
N SER A 70 26.82 -5.33 6.34
CA SER A 70 26.42 -3.92 6.53
C SER A 70 26.26 -3.17 5.20
N PHE A 71 27.11 -3.43 4.20
CA PHE A 71 27.03 -2.79 2.89
C PHE A 71 25.72 -3.10 2.14
N ILE A 72 25.11 -4.26 2.39
CA ILE A 72 23.80 -4.62 1.80
C ILE A 72 22.67 -4.09 2.68
N ARG A 73 22.82 -4.20 4.00
CA ARG A 73 21.81 -3.77 4.95
C ARG A 73 21.60 -2.24 4.96
N ALA A 74 22.68 -1.47 4.83
CA ALA A 74 22.64 -0.01 4.88
C ALA A 74 21.72 0.62 3.80
N PRO A 75 21.88 0.33 2.49
CA PRO A 75 21.00 0.90 1.47
C PRO A 75 19.55 0.41 1.62
N ALA A 76 19.34 -0.85 2.03
CA ALA A 76 18.00 -1.37 2.26
C ALA A 76 17.32 -0.69 3.47
N THR A 77 18.07 -0.39 4.53
CA THR A 77 17.58 0.40 5.67
C THR A 77 17.27 1.83 5.26
N ALA A 78 18.16 2.49 4.52
CA ALA A 78 17.93 3.86 4.03
C ALA A 78 16.68 3.97 3.16
N TYR A 79 16.45 3.00 2.25
CA TYR A 79 15.21 2.91 1.48
C TYR A 79 13.97 2.87 2.38
N VAL A 80 13.97 1.97 3.37
CA VAL A 80 12.81 1.78 4.24
C VAL A 80 12.56 3.00 5.12
N GLU A 81 13.59 3.58 5.73
CA GLU A 81 13.46 4.78 6.56
C GLU A 81 12.92 5.95 5.73
N PHE A 82 13.54 6.24 4.59
CA PHE A 82 13.12 7.34 3.71
C PHE A 82 11.63 7.24 3.29
N PHE A 83 11.20 6.08 2.76
CA PHE A 83 9.84 5.97 2.23
C PHE A 83 8.76 5.77 3.31
N ARG A 84 9.10 5.28 4.50
CA ARG A 84 8.13 5.14 5.58
C ARG A 84 7.76 6.47 6.23
N ASP A 85 8.69 7.42 6.22
CA ASP A 85 8.53 8.72 6.85
C ASP A 85 7.78 9.74 5.96
N ILE A 86 7.61 9.43 4.66
CA ILE A 86 6.91 10.30 3.71
C ILE A 86 5.43 9.90 3.60
N PRO A 87 4.47 10.82 3.81
CA PRO A 87 3.05 10.56 3.61
C PRO A 87 2.74 10.11 2.18
N LEU A 88 1.79 9.17 2.02
CA LEU A 88 1.42 8.65 0.69
C LEU A 88 1.04 9.76 -0.30
N LEU A 89 0.26 10.74 0.13
CA LEU A 89 -0.18 11.84 -0.73
C LEU A 89 1.01 12.62 -1.32
N VAL A 90 2.07 12.84 -0.52
CA VAL A 90 3.30 13.49 -0.99
C VAL A 90 4.00 12.60 -2.02
N GLN A 91 4.01 11.28 -1.81
CA GLN A 91 4.58 10.36 -2.80
C GLN A 91 3.77 10.37 -4.10
N LEU A 92 2.44 10.35 -4.05
CA LEU A 92 1.59 10.43 -5.25
C LEU A 92 1.89 11.70 -6.06
N PHE A 93 1.97 12.86 -5.40
CA PHE A 93 2.35 14.09 -6.08
C PHE A 93 3.78 14.07 -6.60
N PHE A 94 4.72 13.52 -5.85
CA PHE A 94 6.10 13.39 -6.31
C PHE A 94 6.18 12.52 -7.56
N TRP A 95 5.57 11.33 -7.56
CA TRP A 95 5.63 10.39 -8.69
C TRP A 95 4.90 10.89 -9.92
N TYR A 96 3.79 11.63 -9.73
CA TYR A 96 3.03 12.18 -10.84
C TYR A 96 3.66 13.45 -11.43
N PHE A 97 4.07 14.40 -10.58
CA PHE A 97 4.53 15.72 -11.03
C PHE A 97 6.05 15.84 -11.11
N ALA A 98 6.79 15.37 -10.10
CA ALA A 98 8.22 15.66 -9.96
C ALA A 98 9.12 14.59 -10.60
N ALA A 99 8.82 13.31 -10.39
CA ALA A 99 9.65 12.20 -10.87
C ALA A 99 9.85 12.20 -12.41
N PRO A 100 8.83 12.47 -13.24
CA PRO A 100 9.03 12.53 -14.69
C PRO A 100 9.99 13.65 -15.12
N MET A 101 10.04 14.75 -14.38
CA MET A 101 10.95 15.88 -14.66
C MET A 101 12.42 15.55 -14.38
N LEU A 102 12.69 14.51 -13.58
CA LEU A 102 14.03 14.02 -13.28
C LEU A 102 14.53 13.02 -14.33
N LEU A 103 13.63 12.48 -15.17
CA LEU A 103 14.00 11.53 -16.22
C LEU A 103 14.59 12.26 -17.44
N PRO A 104 15.47 11.60 -18.21
CA PRO A 104 15.86 12.09 -19.53
C PRO A 104 14.62 12.33 -20.40
N ARG A 105 14.64 13.39 -21.21
CA ARG A 105 13.46 13.83 -21.99
C ARG A 105 12.94 12.72 -22.91
N GLU A 106 13.85 11.92 -23.44
CA GLU A 106 13.57 10.79 -24.33
C GLU A 106 12.79 9.70 -23.60
N VAL A 107 13.19 9.38 -22.37
CA VAL A 107 12.51 8.37 -21.53
C VAL A 107 11.14 8.88 -21.11
N MET A 108 11.05 10.15 -20.68
CA MET A 108 9.79 10.77 -20.31
C MET A 108 8.80 10.74 -21.49
N GLN A 109 9.21 11.20 -22.67
CA GLN A 109 8.36 11.19 -23.87
C GLN A 109 7.94 9.78 -24.26
N TRP A 110 8.87 8.82 -24.20
CA TRP A 110 8.54 7.41 -24.44
C TRP A 110 7.46 6.91 -23.48
N ILE A 111 7.57 7.22 -22.18
CA ILE A 111 6.54 6.84 -21.20
C ILE A 111 5.19 7.42 -21.57
N TYR A 112 5.10 8.72 -21.84
CA TYR A 112 3.82 9.38 -22.16
C TYR A 112 3.24 8.96 -23.51
N GLN A 113 4.06 8.51 -24.47
CA GLN A 113 3.60 8.08 -25.78
C GLN A 113 3.23 6.59 -25.82
N ASN A 114 3.93 5.74 -25.06
CA ASN A 114 3.79 4.30 -25.10
C ASN A 114 2.89 3.74 -23.99
N LEU A 115 2.81 4.39 -22.83
CA LEU A 115 1.84 4.00 -21.81
C LEU A 115 0.51 4.68 -22.13
N GLY A 116 -0.52 3.89 -22.41
CA GLY A 116 -1.85 4.43 -22.72
C GLY A 116 -2.50 5.19 -21.55
N ASN A 117 -2.10 4.92 -20.31
CA ASN A 117 -2.57 5.62 -19.11
C ASN A 117 -1.38 5.84 -18.15
N PRO A 118 -0.58 6.90 -18.36
CA PRO A 118 0.58 7.19 -17.52
C PRO A 118 0.18 7.54 -16.08
N GLU A 119 -1.00 8.14 -15.86
CA GLU A 119 -1.57 8.42 -14.53
C GLU A 119 -1.65 7.11 -13.72
N TYR A 120 -2.28 6.09 -14.30
CA TYR A 120 -2.41 4.77 -13.68
C TYR A 120 -1.05 4.14 -13.37
N GLY A 121 -0.09 4.25 -14.31
CA GLY A 121 1.27 3.74 -14.09
C GLY A 121 1.97 4.42 -12.92
N THR A 122 1.86 5.74 -12.81
CA THR A 122 2.45 6.50 -11.68
C THR A 122 1.78 6.17 -10.35
N ALA A 123 0.45 5.98 -10.35
CA ALA A 123 -0.30 5.53 -9.18
C ALA A 123 0.18 4.15 -8.69
N VAL A 124 0.37 3.19 -9.61
CA VAL A 124 0.95 1.87 -9.28
C VAL A 124 2.32 2.02 -8.64
N VAL A 125 3.22 2.81 -9.24
CA VAL A 125 4.58 3.02 -8.71
C VAL A 125 4.55 3.62 -7.30
N ALA A 126 3.74 4.67 -7.10
CA ALA A 126 3.62 5.35 -5.82
C ALA A 126 3.08 4.41 -4.73
N LEU A 127 1.98 3.71 -5.01
CA LEU A 127 1.38 2.76 -4.07
C LEU A 127 2.32 1.60 -3.76
N SER A 128 3.02 1.07 -4.76
CA SER A 128 3.96 -0.03 -4.58
C SER A 128 5.16 0.36 -3.73
N ILE A 129 5.78 1.50 -3.98
CA ILE A 129 6.95 1.97 -3.21
C ILE A 129 6.54 2.28 -1.78
N TYR A 130 5.46 3.04 -1.59
CA TYR A 130 4.92 3.35 -0.26
C TYR A 130 4.66 2.07 0.54
N THR A 131 3.92 1.12 -0.03
CA THR A 131 3.51 -0.12 0.66
C THR A 131 4.69 -1.06 0.87
N SER A 132 5.62 -1.17 -0.10
CA SER A 132 6.79 -2.06 0.02
C SER A 132 7.69 -1.71 1.20
N SER A 133 7.82 -0.43 1.55
CA SER A 133 8.62 0.01 2.69
C SER A 133 8.06 -0.50 4.02
N ARG A 134 6.73 -0.56 4.15
CA ARG A 134 6.00 -1.10 5.30
C ARG A 134 6.05 -2.63 5.32
N VAL A 135 5.83 -3.27 4.18
CA VAL A 135 6.00 -4.73 4.03
C VAL A 135 7.42 -5.16 4.42
N ALA A 136 8.45 -4.46 3.96
CA ALA A 136 9.84 -4.75 4.31
C ALA A 136 10.09 -4.72 5.83
N GLU A 137 9.43 -3.80 6.54
CA GLU A 137 9.51 -3.75 7.99
C GLU A 137 8.82 -4.94 8.66
N GLN A 138 7.66 -5.35 8.15
CA GLN A 138 6.95 -6.53 8.66
C GLN A 138 7.77 -7.81 8.46
N ILE A 139 8.40 -7.97 7.29
CA ILE A 139 9.29 -9.10 7.00
C ILE A 139 10.51 -9.10 7.93
N ARG A 140 11.19 -7.95 8.08
CA ARG A 140 12.34 -7.84 8.98
C ARG A 140 11.93 -8.17 10.43
N SER A 141 10.86 -7.56 10.91
CA SER A 141 10.40 -7.70 12.29
C SER A 141 9.90 -9.11 12.58
N GLY A 142 9.22 -9.75 11.61
CA GLY A 142 8.75 -11.13 11.74
C GLY A 142 9.88 -12.17 11.76
N LEU A 143 11.02 -11.91 11.09
CA LEU A 143 12.19 -12.78 11.19
C LEU A 143 12.96 -12.56 12.50
N GLN A 144 13.05 -11.30 12.96
CA GLN A 144 13.80 -10.92 14.16
C GLN A 144 13.05 -11.18 15.47
N SER A 145 11.73 -11.36 15.44
CA SER A 145 10.94 -11.73 16.61
C SER A 145 11.21 -13.15 17.10
N ILE A 146 11.82 -14.00 16.26
CA ILE A 146 12.18 -15.37 16.58
C ILE A 146 13.49 -15.35 17.40
N SER A 147 13.46 -15.88 18.62
CA SER A 147 14.64 -15.91 19.48
C SER A 147 15.74 -16.80 18.91
N LYS A 148 17.01 -16.43 19.14
CA LYS A 148 18.18 -17.22 18.69
C LYS A 148 18.18 -18.64 19.27
N ASP A 149 17.56 -18.85 20.42
CA ASP A 149 17.45 -20.16 21.05
C ASP A 149 16.62 -21.13 20.21
N GLN A 150 15.60 -20.66 19.49
CA GLN A 150 14.85 -21.51 18.57
C GLN A 150 15.71 -21.99 17.39
N TYR A 151 16.61 -21.14 16.90
CA TYR A 151 17.56 -21.52 15.85
C TYR A 151 18.52 -22.59 16.39
N ASN A 152 19.08 -22.38 17.58
CA ASN A 152 20.01 -23.33 18.20
C ASN A 152 19.32 -24.66 18.55
N ALA A 153 18.08 -24.63 19.05
CA ALA A 153 17.29 -25.82 19.35
C ALA A 153 16.99 -26.64 18.09
N ALA A 154 16.63 -25.97 17.00
CA ALA A 154 16.39 -26.65 15.72
C ALA A 154 17.66 -27.24 15.09
N LEU A 155 18.83 -26.64 15.31
CA LEU A 155 20.11 -27.24 14.87
C LEU A 155 20.50 -28.43 15.76
N ALA A 156 20.20 -28.39 17.06
CA ALA A 156 20.50 -29.46 18.01
C ALA A 156 19.73 -30.77 17.73
N THR A 157 18.62 -30.71 16.99
CA THR A 157 17.89 -31.91 16.53
C THR A 157 18.52 -32.57 15.29
N GLY A 158 19.67 -32.06 14.81
CA GLY A 158 20.41 -32.63 13.68
C GLY A 158 20.04 -32.04 12.31
N LEU A 159 19.23 -30.97 12.26
CA LEU A 159 18.91 -30.29 11.01
C LEU A 159 20.09 -29.48 10.48
N SER A 160 20.29 -29.51 9.17
CA SER A 160 21.15 -28.53 8.48
C SER A 160 20.54 -27.13 8.55
N ARG A 161 21.34 -26.08 8.38
CA ARG A 161 20.85 -24.68 8.33
C ARG A 161 19.71 -24.50 7.32
N PHE A 162 19.81 -25.12 6.16
CA PHE A 162 18.78 -25.04 5.13
C PHE A 162 17.48 -25.71 5.59
N GLN A 163 17.56 -26.90 6.19
CA GLN A 163 16.38 -27.60 6.73
C GLN A 163 15.76 -26.84 7.91
N MET A 164 16.57 -26.28 8.80
CA MET A 164 16.11 -25.42 9.89
C MET A 164 15.30 -24.23 9.35
N TYR A 165 15.80 -23.53 8.34
CA TYR A 165 15.06 -22.43 7.70
C TYR A 165 13.77 -22.91 7.02
N ARG A 166 13.84 -23.99 6.23
CA ARG A 166 12.70 -24.49 5.46
C ARG A 166 11.58 -25.08 6.32
N TYR A 167 11.92 -25.84 7.36
CA TYR A 167 10.95 -26.64 8.12
C TYR A 167 10.52 -26.00 9.45
N VAL A 168 11.32 -25.11 10.03
CA VAL A 168 11.04 -24.52 11.35
C VAL A 168 10.85 -23.01 11.23
N ILE A 169 11.89 -22.30 10.81
CA ILE A 169 11.92 -20.83 10.92
C ILE A 169 10.96 -20.17 9.94
N LEU A 170 11.01 -20.49 8.64
CA LEU A 170 10.14 -19.84 7.65
C LEU A 170 8.65 -20.12 7.87
N PRO A 171 8.19 -21.37 8.13
CA PRO A 171 6.78 -21.61 8.41
C PRO A 171 6.28 -20.87 9.66
N TYR A 172 7.11 -20.76 10.69
CA TYR A 172 6.77 -20.03 11.91
C TYR A 172 6.77 -18.50 11.67
N ALA A 173 7.79 -17.98 11.01
CA ALA A 173 7.92 -16.57 10.64
C ALA A 173 6.72 -16.10 9.80
N LEU A 174 6.29 -16.91 8.83
CA LEU A 174 5.12 -16.61 8.01
C LEU A 174 3.85 -16.47 8.84
N ARG A 175 3.65 -17.30 9.87
CA ARG A 175 2.49 -17.17 10.78
C ARG A 175 2.50 -15.86 11.56
N ILE A 176 3.68 -15.32 11.87
CA ILE A 176 3.83 -14.01 12.53
C ILE A 176 3.57 -12.87 11.55
N MET A 177 4.00 -13.02 10.29
CA MET A 177 3.91 -11.96 9.26
C MET A 177 2.55 -11.86 8.58
N ILE A 178 1.80 -12.95 8.44
CA ILE A 178 0.52 -12.96 7.70
C ILE A 178 -0.51 -11.95 8.26
N PRO A 179 -0.74 -11.87 9.59
CA PRO A 179 -1.71 -10.91 10.12
C PRO A 179 -1.39 -9.44 9.78
N PRO A 180 -0.18 -8.90 10.04
CA PRO A 180 0.12 -7.52 9.65
C PRO A 180 0.19 -7.31 8.13
N LEU A 181 0.58 -8.32 7.34
CA LEU A 181 0.53 -8.22 5.87
C LEU A 181 -0.91 -8.09 5.36
N THR A 182 -1.87 -8.74 6.03
CA THR A 182 -3.29 -8.64 5.69
C THR A 182 -3.82 -7.23 5.99
N ALA A 183 -3.41 -6.63 7.11
CA ALA A 183 -3.76 -5.25 7.43
C ALA A 183 -3.17 -4.26 6.41
N GLU A 184 -1.94 -4.51 5.95
CA GLU A 184 -1.28 -3.71 4.92
C GLU A 184 -1.98 -3.87 3.55
N PHE A 185 -2.42 -5.08 3.21
CA PHE A 185 -3.23 -5.33 2.02
C PHE A 185 -4.54 -4.52 2.05
N LEU A 186 -5.27 -4.52 3.17
CA LEU A 186 -6.47 -3.68 3.28
C LEU A 186 -6.15 -2.18 3.20
N THR A 187 -4.97 -1.78 3.67
CA THR A 187 -4.51 -0.39 3.59
C THR A 187 -4.25 0.03 2.14
N ILE A 188 -3.71 -0.84 1.28
CA ILE A 188 -3.53 -0.51 -0.14
C ILE A 188 -4.86 -0.26 -0.86
N PHE A 189 -5.93 -1.00 -0.50
CA PHE A 189 -7.28 -0.79 -1.04
C PHE A 189 -7.92 0.51 -0.56
N LYS A 190 -7.59 0.96 0.65
CA LYS A 190 -8.03 2.27 1.15
C LYS A 190 -7.26 3.40 0.45
N ASN A 191 -5.98 3.18 0.24
CA ASN A 191 -5.07 4.15 -0.35
C ASN A 191 -5.27 4.33 -1.86
N SER A 192 -5.77 3.32 -2.57
CA SER A 192 -6.07 3.45 -4.00
C SER A 192 -7.21 4.43 -4.30
N ALA A 193 -8.01 4.83 -3.30
CA ALA A 193 -8.98 5.91 -3.46
C ALA A 193 -8.33 7.31 -3.51
N LEU A 194 -7.08 7.45 -3.04
CA LEU A 194 -6.30 8.70 -3.13
C LEU A 194 -5.51 8.81 -4.44
N ALA A 195 -5.32 7.68 -5.13
CA ALA A 195 -4.48 7.55 -6.31
C ALA A 195 -5.32 7.60 -7.59
#